data_AF-A0AAW1GVG2-F1
#
_entry.id   AF-A0AAW1GVG2-F1
#
_cell.length_a   1.000
_cell.length_b   1.000
_cell.length_c   1.000
_cell.angle_alpha   90.00
_cell.angle_beta   90.00
_cell.angle_gamma   90.00
#
_symmetry.space_group_name_H-M   'P 1'
#
loop_
_entity.id
_entity.type
_entity.pdbx_description
1 polymer ?
#
loop_
_entity_poly.entity_id
_entity_poly.type
_entity_poly.pdbx_seq_one_letter_code
_entity_poly.pdbx_strand_id
1 'polypeptide(L)'
;MALNYTHATLSLLFFISLSLSLSSASLFKQQPMLLKYHHGTLLKGNITVNLIWYGKFTPIQRSIIVDFLQSLSSTSPHHLPSAASWWRTTEKYNSGPTTVVVGSQTLHDNYPLGKILKNSHIIGLGSRARAGPGPANKINVVLTAADVAVEGFCMRCGSHGSSRGRGGRSVYIWVGNAATQCAGQCAWPFYRPMYGPQTPPLVAPNGDVGVDGMIINSATGGGVGLYRGFWYGRVSGLPG
;
A
#
# COMPACT_ATOMS: atom_id res chain seq x y z
N MET A 1 10.39 -9.97 68.08
CA MET A 1 9.27 -9.46 67.24
C MET A 1 9.67 -8.27 66.37
N ALA A 2 10.54 -7.35 66.81
CA ALA A 2 10.97 -6.19 66.02
C ALA A 2 11.82 -6.52 64.76
N LEU A 3 12.63 -7.57 64.80
CA LEU A 3 13.53 -7.96 63.69
C LEU A 3 12.77 -8.46 62.43
N ASN A 4 11.57 -9.02 62.60
CA ASN A 4 10.77 -9.52 61.47
C ASN A 4 10.07 -8.37 60.70
N TYR A 5 9.80 -7.26 61.38
CA TYR A 5 9.19 -6.07 60.76
C TYR A 5 10.19 -5.34 59.85
N THR A 6 11.47 -5.31 60.21
CA THR A 6 12.51 -4.66 59.39
C THR A 6 12.79 -5.41 58.10
N HIS A 7 12.70 -6.75 58.11
CA HIS A 7 12.85 -7.54 56.87
C HIS A 7 11.64 -7.41 55.94
N ALA A 8 10.43 -7.33 56.50
CA ALA A 8 9.21 -7.13 55.72
C ALA A 8 9.17 -5.75 55.04
N THR A 9 9.63 -4.69 55.72
CA THR A 9 9.68 -3.34 55.13
C THR A 9 10.75 -3.21 54.05
N LEU A 10 11.93 -3.82 54.23
CA LEU A 10 12.98 -3.85 53.20
C LEU A 10 12.53 -4.62 51.95
N SER A 11 11.83 -5.75 52.12
CA SER A 11 11.31 -6.53 50.99
C SER A 11 10.24 -5.75 50.21
N LEU A 12 9.34 -5.06 50.90
CA LEU A 12 8.30 -4.24 50.26
C LEU A 12 8.90 -3.06 49.47
N LEU A 13 9.92 -2.39 50.02
CA LEU A 13 10.64 -1.31 49.32
C LEU A 13 11.38 -1.82 48.08
N PHE A 14 11.94 -3.03 48.11
CA PHE A 14 12.58 -3.65 46.95
C PHE A 14 11.56 -3.96 45.84
N PHE A 15 10.39 -4.51 46.17
CA PHE A 15 9.32 -4.76 45.18
C PHE A 15 8.74 -3.47 44.58
N ILE A 16 8.61 -2.39 45.37
CA ILE A 16 8.19 -1.08 44.86
C ILE A 16 9.25 -0.49 43.93
N SER A 17 10.55 -0.62 44.25
CA SER A 17 11.62 -0.17 43.34
C SER A 17 11.68 -0.93 42.01
N LEU A 18 11.31 -2.22 42.00
CA LEU A 18 11.32 -3.04 40.78
C LEU A 18 10.13 -2.76 39.84
N SER A 19 9.01 -2.30 40.40
CA SER A 19 7.77 -1.96 39.68
C SER A 19 7.74 -0.53 39.14
N LEU A 20 8.66 0.34 39.56
CA LEU A 20 8.94 1.64 38.95
C LEU A 20 9.96 1.58 37.79
N SER A 21 10.06 0.44 37.10
CA SER A 21 10.75 0.36 35.82
C SER A 21 9.95 1.16 34.78
N LEU A 22 10.30 2.45 34.73
CA LEU A 22 9.77 3.47 33.87
C LEU A 22 9.77 2.96 32.43
N SER A 23 8.58 2.67 31.90
CA SER A 23 8.40 2.40 30.48
C SER A 23 8.73 3.70 29.74
N SER A 24 9.98 3.81 29.29
CA SER A 24 10.44 4.89 28.43
C SER A 24 9.69 4.79 27.11
N ALA A 25 8.55 5.48 27.00
CA ALA A 25 7.97 5.82 25.71
C ALA A 25 8.99 6.77 25.04
N SER A 26 9.95 6.21 24.33
CA SER A 26 10.84 7.00 23.51
C SER A 26 9.96 7.61 22.41
N LEU A 27 9.78 8.93 22.45
CA LEU A 27 9.33 9.67 21.30
C LEU A 27 10.44 9.49 20.25
N PHE A 28 10.31 8.47 19.39
CA PHE A 28 11.19 8.32 18.26
C PHE A 28 11.03 9.58 17.42
N LYS A 29 12.01 10.49 17.53
CA LYS A 29 12.06 11.70 16.72
C LYS A 29 12.36 11.20 15.32
N GLN A 30 11.31 10.94 14.55
CA GLN A 30 11.43 10.44 13.19
C GLN A 30 12.29 11.46 12.44
N GLN A 31 13.55 11.07 12.15
CA GLN A 31 14.43 11.90 11.35
C GLN A 31 13.63 12.26 10.09
N PRO A 32 13.60 13.54 9.67
CA PRO A 32 13.00 13.89 8.40
C PRO A 32 13.78 13.15 7.32
N MET A 33 13.27 11.98 6.91
CA MET A 33 13.80 11.18 5.84
C MET A 33 13.50 11.96 4.56
N LEU A 34 14.38 12.90 4.23
CA LEU A 34 14.34 13.59 2.96
C LEU A 34 14.87 12.61 1.89
N LEU A 35 13.96 11.89 1.25
CA LEU A 35 14.26 11.03 0.12
C LEU A 35 14.94 11.86 -0.99
N LYS A 36 16.15 11.46 -1.39
CA LYS A 36 16.81 12.09 -2.52
C LYS A 36 16.04 11.72 -3.80
N TYR A 37 15.54 12.72 -4.51
CA TYR A 37 14.93 12.49 -5.82
C TYR A 37 16.03 12.19 -6.85
N HIS A 38 15.89 11.08 -7.57
CA HIS A 38 16.85 10.61 -8.57
C HIS A 38 16.49 11.00 -10.01
N HIS A 39 15.75 12.11 -10.20
CA HIS A 39 15.40 12.66 -11.52
C HIS A 39 14.59 11.73 -12.45
N GLY A 40 13.89 10.72 -11.90
CA GLY A 40 12.98 9.87 -12.67
C GLY A 40 11.65 10.58 -12.97
N THR A 41 11.07 10.39 -14.16
CA THR A 41 9.82 11.06 -14.56
C THR A 41 8.74 10.98 -13.48
N LEU A 42 8.27 12.13 -13.04
CA LEU A 42 7.20 12.25 -12.05
C LEU A 42 5.87 12.40 -12.77
N LEU A 43 4.82 11.74 -12.27
CA LEU A 43 3.49 12.04 -12.76
C LEU A 43 3.07 13.42 -12.26
N LYS A 44 2.57 14.26 -13.17
CA LYS A 44 2.13 15.62 -12.90
C LYS A 44 0.72 15.84 -13.44
N GLY A 45 -0.01 16.74 -12.79
CA GLY A 45 -1.37 17.10 -13.20
C GLY A 45 -2.43 16.12 -12.69
N ASN A 46 -3.56 16.05 -13.41
CA ASN A 46 -4.70 15.23 -13.03
C ASN A 46 -4.55 13.81 -13.60
N ILE A 47 -4.48 12.82 -12.71
CA ILE A 47 -4.31 11.40 -13.02
C ILE A 47 -5.60 10.67 -12.66
N THR A 48 -6.19 9.99 -13.64
CA THR A 48 -7.36 9.14 -13.41
C THR A 48 -6.92 7.69 -13.20
N VAL A 49 -7.29 7.11 -12.06
CA VAL A 49 -7.02 5.71 -11.72
C VAL A 49 -8.30 4.89 -11.89
N ASN A 50 -8.35 4.02 -12.89
CA ASN A 50 -9.42 3.05 -13.06
C ASN A 50 -9.10 1.78 -12.30
N LEU A 51 -10.09 1.19 -11.63
CA LEU A 51 -9.93 -0.01 -10.82
C LEU A 51 -10.59 -1.21 -11.50
N ILE A 52 -9.84 -2.32 -11.59
CA ILE A 52 -10.33 -3.59 -12.10
C ILE A 52 -10.21 -4.60 -10.96
N TRP A 53 -11.34 -4.94 -10.37
CA TRP A 53 -11.46 -5.86 -9.25
C TRP A 53 -11.68 -7.28 -9.78
N TYR A 54 -10.70 -8.15 -9.64
CA TYR A 54 -10.79 -9.53 -10.12
C TYR A 54 -10.89 -10.51 -8.95
N GLY A 55 -12.04 -11.17 -8.83
CA GLY A 55 -12.40 -12.03 -7.70
C GLY A 55 -13.28 -11.32 -6.67
N LYS A 56 -13.48 -11.98 -5.52
CA LYS A 56 -14.41 -11.54 -4.48
C LYS A 56 -13.75 -10.56 -3.52
N PHE A 57 -14.05 -9.27 -3.70
CA PHE A 57 -13.74 -8.22 -2.73
C PHE A 57 -15.01 -7.83 -1.96
N THR A 58 -14.93 -7.75 -0.64
CA THR A 58 -16.05 -7.22 0.15
C THR A 58 -16.23 -5.71 -0.09
N PRO A 59 -17.42 -5.13 0.19
CA PRO A 59 -17.59 -3.68 0.16
C PRO A 59 -16.56 -2.93 1.01
N ILE A 60 -16.22 -3.47 2.18
CA ILE A 60 -15.23 -2.89 3.12
C ILE A 60 -13.82 -2.91 2.50
N GLN A 61 -13.42 -4.02 1.89
CA GLN A 61 -12.11 -4.11 1.24
C GLN A 61 -11.97 -3.10 0.09
N ARG A 62 -13.05 -2.90 -0.68
CA ARG A 62 -13.06 -1.91 -1.76
C ARG A 62 -13.01 -0.49 -1.23
N SER A 63 -13.76 -0.15 -0.17
CA SER A 63 -13.75 1.19 0.41
C SER A 63 -12.37 1.55 0.93
N ILE A 64 -11.70 0.65 1.65
CA ILE A 64 -10.34 0.87 2.16
C ILE A 64 -9.36 1.28 1.04
N ILE A 65 -9.36 0.57 -0.08
CA ILE A 65 -8.47 0.86 -1.21
C ILE A 65 -8.86 2.16 -1.92
N VAL A 66 -10.16 2.43 -2.09
CA VAL A 66 -10.65 3.68 -2.70
C VAL A 66 -10.30 4.88 -1.83
N ASP A 67 -10.51 4.78 -0.50
CA ASP A 67 -10.19 5.83 0.47
C ASP A 67 -8.68 6.10 0.50
N PHE A 68 -7.85 5.05 0.42
CA PHE A 68 -6.41 5.19 0.25
C PHE A 68 -6.06 6.00 -1.01
N LEU A 69 -6.64 5.68 -2.16
CA LEU A 69 -6.38 6.41 -3.41
C LEU A 69 -6.85 7.87 -3.34
N GLN A 70 -8.01 8.12 -2.71
CA GLN A 70 -8.51 9.48 -2.51
C GLN A 70 -7.63 10.28 -1.55
N SER A 71 -7.02 9.62 -0.55
CA SER A 71 -6.08 10.26 0.38
C SER A 71 -4.89 10.88 -0.34
N LEU A 72 -4.48 10.33 -1.50
CA LEU A 72 -3.40 10.86 -2.33
C LEU A 72 -3.69 12.25 -2.91
N SER A 73 -4.93 12.72 -2.88
CA SER A 73 -5.32 14.05 -3.38
C SER A 73 -5.79 14.99 -2.29
N SER A 74 -6.04 14.49 -1.08
CA SER A 74 -6.65 15.29 -0.03
C SER A 74 -5.72 16.41 0.46
N THR A 75 -6.24 17.63 0.43
CA THR A 75 -5.60 18.84 0.96
C THR A 75 -6.03 19.16 2.39
N SER A 76 -7.04 18.45 2.93
CA SER A 76 -7.62 18.72 4.26
C SER A 76 -7.79 17.43 5.07
N PRO A 77 -6.98 17.21 6.13
CA PRO A 77 -7.21 16.12 7.07
C PRO A 77 -8.35 16.51 8.04
N HIS A 78 -9.49 15.81 7.95
CA HIS A 78 -10.61 16.02 8.87
C HIS A 78 -10.31 15.51 10.29
N HIS A 79 -9.42 14.51 10.43
CA HIS A 79 -8.95 13.97 11.71
C HIS A 79 -7.46 13.59 11.63
N LEU A 80 -6.74 13.72 12.75
CA LEU A 80 -5.33 13.33 12.87
C LEU A 80 -5.20 12.13 13.82
N PRO A 81 -4.33 11.14 13.50
CA PRO A 81 -3.52 11.03 12.29
C PRO A 81 -4.34 10.52 11.08
N SER A 82 -3.99 10.97 9.87
CA SER A 82 -4.59 10.46 8.62
C SER A 82 -3.55 10.29 7.53
N ALA A 83 -3.77 9.37 6.57
CA ALA A 83 -2.87 9.17 5.43
C ALA A 83 -2.65 10.48 4.64
N ALA A 84 -3.68 11.31 4.51
CA ALA A 84 -3.58 12.64 3.89
C ALA A 84 -2.51 13.54 4.55
N SER A 85 -2.46 13.56 5.89
CA SER A 85 -1.46 14.34 6.62
C SER A 85 -0.03 13.85 6.37
N TRP A 86 0.15 12.55 6.14
CA TRP A 86 1.45 11.96 5.81
C TRP A 86 1.94 12.41 4.42
N TRP A 87 1.06 12.42 3.42
CA TRP A 87 1.39 12.85 2.06
C TRP A 87 1.86 14.30 1.98
N ARG A 88 1.44 15.17 2.90
CA ARG A 88 1.95 16.56 2.98
C ARG A 88 3.46 16.61 3.19
N THR A 89 4.05 15.62 3.87
CA THR A 89 5.50 15.52 4.04
C THR A 89 6.22 15.31 2.69
N THR A 90 5.54 14.71 1.71
CA THR A 90 6.07 14.48 0.36
C THR A 90 5.96 15.68 -0.58
N GLU A 91 5.14 16.69 -0.24
CA GLU A 91 5.07 17.94 -1.03
C GLU A 91 6.39 18.71 -1.06
N LYS A 92 7.28 18.44 -0.09
CA LYS A 92 8.63 19.02 -0.04
C LYS A 92 9.55 18.54 -1.16
N TYR A 93 9.19 17.45 -1.85
CA TYR A 93 9.91 17.01 -3.03
C TYR A 93 9.29 17.67 -4.26
N ASN A 94 10.05 18.50 -4.98
CA ASN A 94 9.63 19.33 -6.12
C ASN A 94 9.01 18.55 -7.31
N SER A 95 7.85 17.92 -7.12
CA SER A 95 7.14 17.13 -8.14
C SER A 95 6.09 17.93 -8.90
N GLY A 96 5.75 19.14 -8.46
CA GLY A 96 4.60 19.89 -8.98
C GLY A 96 3.26 19.32 -8.50
N PRO A 97 2.15 20.05 -8.70
CA PRO A 97 0.83 19.64 -8.23
C PRO A 97 0.36 18.36 -8.94
N THR A 98 -0.06 17.38 -8.15
CA THR A 98 -0.59 16.10 -8.62
C THR A 98 -1.94 15.84 -7.96
N THR A 99 -2.97 15.63 -8.77
CA THR A 99 -4.31 15.24 -8.30
C THR A 99 -4.63 13.85 -8.87
N VAL A 100 -4.84 12.89 -8.00
CA VAL A 100 -5.33 11.54 -8.30
C VAL A 100 -6.84 11.49 -8.12
N VAL A 101 -7.56 11.09 -9.15
CA VAL A 101 -9.02 10.84 -9.09
C VAL A 101 -9.31 9.39 -9.40
N VAL A 102 -10.21 8.78 -8.62
CA VAL A 102 -10.71 7.44 -8.92
C VAL A 102 -11.70 7.55 -10.07
N GLY A 103 -11.41 6.82 -11.16
CA GLY A 103 -12.22 6.74 -12.36
C GLY A 103 -13.19 5.57 -12.33
N SER A 104 -13.29 4.87 -13.47
CA SER A 104 -14.18 3.72 -13.61
C SER A 104 -13.74 2.55 -12.71
N GLN A 105 -14.73 1.81 -12.19
CA GLN A 105 -14.51 0.58 -11.42
C GLN A 105 -15.21 -0.59 -12.11
N THR A 106 -14.47 -1.64 -12.44
CA THR A 106 -14.99 -2.84 -13.10
C THR A 106 -14.87 -4.03 -12.16
N LEU A 107 -15.95 -4.79 -11.99
CA LEU A 107 -16.00 -5.97 -11.13
C LEU A 107 -16.01 -7.25 -11.98
N HIS A 108 -15.14 -8.20 -11.62
CA HIS A 108 -15.02 -9.53 -12.20
C HIS A 108 -15.08 -10.58 -11.08
N ASP A 109 -16.19 -10.61 -10.34
CA ASP A 109 -16.44 -11.55 -9.25
C ASP A 109 -16.83 -12.96 -9.72
N ASN A 110 -17.19 -13.11 -11.00
CA ASN A 110 -17.50 -14.36 -11.67
C ASN A 110 -16.28 -15.07 -12.28
N TYR A 111 -15.06 -14.55 -12.05
CA TYR A 111 -13.79 -15.15 -12.51
C TYR A 111 -13.76 -15.51 -14.01
N PRO A 112 -13.95 -14.54 -14.93
CA PRO A 112 -14.11 -14.82 -16.36
C PRO A 112 -12.89 -15.45 -17.05
N LEU A 113 -11.72 -15.41 -16.41
CA LEU A 113 -10.47 -16.05 -16.85
C LEU A 113 -10.02 -17.17 -15.91
N GLY A 114 -10.90 -17.62 -15.01
CA GLY A 114 -10.60 -18.58 -13.93
C GLY A 114 -9.87 -17.96 -12.74
N LYS A 115 -9.52 -18.79 -11.74
CA LYS A 115 -8.80 -18.36 -10.52
C LYS A 115 -7.27 -18.42 -10.63
N ILE A 116 -6.75 -18.94 -11.74
CA ILE A 116 -5.31 -19.03 -12.01
C ILE A 116 -4.99 -18.15 -13.21
N LEU A 117 -4.30 -17.05 -12.98
CA LEU A 117 -4.00 -16.05 -14.00
C LEU A 117 -2.53 -16.09 -14.42
N LYS A 118 -2.31 -16.02 -15.73
CA LYS A 118 -0.99 -15.76 -16.33
C LYS A 118 -0.74 -14.26 -16.42
N ASN A 119 0.52 -13.87 -16.61
CA ASN A 119 0.88 -12.46 -16.82
C ASN A 119 0.16 -11.83 -18.03
N SER A 120 -0.09 -12.61 -19.08
CA SER A 120 -0.86 -12.15 -20.24
C SER A 120 -2.31 -11.78 -19.88
N HIS A 121 -2.93 -12.46 -18.91
CA HIS A 121 -4.26 -12.12 -18.42
C HIS A 121 -4.25 -10.77 -17.68
N ILE A 122 -3.22 -10.52 -16.86
CA ILE A 122 -3.05 -9.24 -16.16
C ILE A 122 -2.89 -8.08 -17.16
N ILE A 123 -2.04 -8.25 -18.17
CA ILE A 123 -1.87 -7.27 -19.26
C ILE A 123 -3.20 -7.06 -19.99
N GLY A 124 -3.93 -8.14 -20.28
CA GLY A 124 -5.24 -8.08 -20.93
C GLY A 124 -6.27 -7.29 -20.12
N LEU A 125 -6.38 -7.56 -18.81
CA LEU A 125 -7.26 -6.83 -17.89
C LEU A 125 -6.88 -5.35 -17.81
N GLY A 126 -5.59 -5.05 -17.67
CA GLY A 126 -5.08 -3.68 -17.57
C GLY A 126 -5.14 -2.87 -18.88
N SER A 127 -5.22 -3.52 -20.04
CA SER A 127 -5.32 -2.86 -21.36
C SER A 127 -6.75 -2.74 -21.89
N ARG A 128 -7.67 -3.60 -21.45
CA ARG A 128 -9.08 -3.62 -21.89
C ARG A 128 -9.94 -2.55 -21.22
N ALA A 129 -9.57 -2.07 -20.03
CA ALA A 129 -10.22 -0.93 -19.41
C ALA A 129 -10.02 0.27 -20.34
N ARG A 130 -11.06 0.56 -21.14
CA ARG A 130 -11.00 1.43 -22.32
C ARG A 130 -10.22 2.69 -21.98
N ALA A 131 -9.08 2.88 -22.64
CA ALA A 131 -8.57 4.22 -22.91
C ALA A 131 -9.59 4.91 -23.83
N GLY A 132 -10.73 5.32 -23.26
CA GLY A 132 -11.68 6.16 -23.97
C GLY A 132 -11.01 7.48 -24.35
N PRO A 133 -11.52 8.20 -25.36
CA PRO A 133 -11.00 9.51 -25.73
C PRO A 133 -10.92 10.38 -24.47
N GLY A 134 -9.74 10.95 -24.23
CA GLY A 134 -9.48 11.68 -23.00
C GLY A 134 -7.98 11.86 -22.74
N PRO A 135 -7.63 12.67 -21.74
CA PRO A 135 -6.26 13.10 -21.50
C PRO A 135 -5.32 11.91 -21.27
N ALA A 136 -4.05 12.08 -21.66
CA ALA A 136 -2.98 11.06 -21.66
C ALA A 136 -2.60 10.47 -20.28
N ASN A 137 -3.31 10.84 -19.21
CA ASN A 137 -2.95 10.58 -17.82
C ASN A 137 -3.93 9.61 -17.13
N LYS A 138 -4.18 8.46 -17.75
CA LYS A 138 -5.04 7.39 -17.19
C LYS A 138 -4.21 6.16 -16.85
N ILE A 139 -4.51 5.55 -15.71
CA ILE A 139 -3.83 4.36 -15.22
C ILE A 139 -4.86 3.32 -14.82
N ASN A 140 -4.66 2.08 -15.27
CA ASN A 140 -5.53 0.96 -14.95
C ASN A 140 -4.87 0.11 -13.86
N VAL A 141 -5.52 -0.03 -12.70
CA VAL A 141 -5.02 -0.81 -11.57
C VAL A 141 -5.85 -2.09 -11.47
N VAL A 142 -5.21 -3.23 -11.69
CA VAL A 142 -5.79 -4.56 -11.56
C VAL A 142 -5.53 -5.07 -10.14
N LEU A 143 -6.59 -5.40 -9.43
CA LEU A 143 -6.56 -5.87 -8.05
C LEU A 143 -7.10 -7.30 -8.03
N THR A 144 -6.28 -8.27 -7.62
CA THR A 144 -6.72 -9.67 -7.53
C THR A 144 -7.01 -10.06 -6.09
N ALA A 145 -8.18 -10.68 -5.87
CA ALA A 145 -8.63 -11.14 -4.56
C ALA A 145 -7.74 -12.26 -4.01
N ALA A 146 -7.86 -12.56 -2.71
CA ALA A 146 -6.99 -13.51 -2.03
C ALA A 146 -7.09 -14.93 -2.63
N ASP A 147 -8.25 -15.29 -3.15
CA ASP A 147 -8.51 -16.61 -3.75
C ASP A 147 -8.10 -16.72 -5.23
N VAL A 148 -7.32 -15.77 -5.74
CA VAL A 148 -6.81 -15.75 -7.12
C VAL A 148 -5.30 -15.95 -7.11
N ALA A 149 -4.82 -17.00 -7.77
CA ALA A 149 -3.41 -17.26 -7.99
C ALA A 149 -2.94 -16.54 -9.26
N VAL A 150 -1.82 -15.83 -9.19
CA VAL A 150 -1.22 -15.15 -10.34
C VAL A 150 0.22 -15.63 -10.54
N GLU A 151 0.62 -15.82 -11.78
CA GLU A 151 1.97 -16.23 -12.16
C GLU A 151 3.06 -15.35 -11.53
N GLY A 152 3.93 -15.95 -10.72
CA GLY A 152 5.01 -15.24 -10.02
C GLY A 152 4.56 -14.39 -8.83
N PHE A 153 3.28 -14.47 -8.41
CA PHE A 153 2.85 -13.93 -7.14
C PHE A 153 3.64 -14.58 -5.99
N CYS A 154 3.87 -13.86 -4.90
CA CYS A 154 4.71 -14.25 -3.77
C CYS A 154 6.23 -14.20 -4.00
N MET A 155 6.69 -14.18 -5.27
CA MET A 155 8.04 -13.70 -5.62
C MET A 155 8.07 -12.19 -5.84
N ARG A 156 6.91 -11.64 -6.22
CA ARG A 156 6.57 -10.21 -6.25
C ARG A 156 5.14 -10.05 -5.79
N CYS A 157 4.83 -8.90 -5.23
CA CYS A 157 3.49 -8.59 -4.70
C CYS A 157 2.62 -7.82 -5.68
N GLY A 158 3.21 -7.44 -6.83
CA GLY A 158 2.56 -6.71 -7.90
C GLY A 158 3.49 -6.55 -9.10
N SER A 159 3.03 -5.82 -10.11
CA SER A 159 3.85 -5.35 -11.23
C SER A 159 3.22 -4.15 -11.91
N HIS A 160 4.00 -3.41 -12.67
CA HIS A 160 3.51 -2.37 -13.57
C HIS A 160 4.00 -2.65 -14.99
N GLY A 161 3.34 -2.03 -15.96
CA GLY A 161 3.78 -2.07 -17.33
C GLY A 161 3.00 -1.10 -18.21
N SER A 162 3.32 -1.14 -19.49
CA SER A 162 2.54 -0.46 -20.49
C SER A 162 2.31 -1.37 -21.69
N SER A 163 1.15 -1.24 -22.31
CA SER A 163 0.77 -1.98 -23.51
C SER A 163 0.37 -1.00 -24.59
N ARG A 164 0.65 -1.33 -25.85
CA ARG A 164 0.17 -0.59 -27.02
C ARG A 164 -0.98 -1.37 -27.65
N GLY A 165 -2.15 -0.74 -27.75
CA GLY A 165 -3.32 -1.29 -28.41
C GLY A 165 -3.86 -0.36 -29.50
N ARG A 166 -4.97 -0.76 -30.13
CA ARG A 166 -5.65 0.02 -31.18
C ARG A 166 -6.10 1.42 -30.73
N GLY A 167 -6.23 1.66 -29.42
CA GLY A 167 -6.59 2.95 -28.82
C GLY A 167 -5.42 3.74 -28.23
N GLY A 168 -4.18 3.37 -28.54
CA GLY A 168 -2.97 4.02 -28.02
C GLY A 168 -2.26 3.22 -26.91
N ARG A 169 -1.39 3.90 -26.16
CA ARG A 169 -0.62 3.30 -25.07
C ARG A 169 -1.44 3.33 -23.78
N SER A 170 -1.55 2.20 -23.09
CA SER A 170 -2.17 2.08 -21.76
C SER A 170 -1.10 1.72 -20.74
N VAL A 171 -1.12 2.38 -19.59
CA VAL A 171 -0.29 2.04 -18.43
C VAL A 171 -1.16 1.25 -17.45
N TYR A 172 -0.60 0.17 -16.92
CA TYR A 172 -1.29 -0.64 -15.94
C TYR A 172 -0.41 -0.97 -14.74
N ILE A 173 -1.10 -1.26 -13.66
CA ILE A 173 -0.58 -1.78 -12.40
C ILE A 173 -1.34 -3.06 -12.10
N TRP A 174 -0.68 -4.00 -11.45
CA TRP A 174 -1.31 -5.11 -10.76
C TRP A 174 -0.79 -5.20 -9.32
N VAL A 175 -1.70 -5.47 -8.38
CA VAL A 175 -1.40 -5.79 -6.99
C VAL A 175 -2.27 -6.97 -6.56
N GLY A 176 -1.66 -7.96 -5.91
CA GLY A 176 -2.36 -9.15 -5.43
C GLY A 176 -2.62 -9.11 -3.92
N ASN A 177 -3.78 -9.62 -3.50
CA ASN A 177 -4.09 -9.84 -2.09
C ASN A 177 -3.38 -11.11 -1.59
N ALA A 178 -2.47 -10.96 -0.63
CA ALA A 178 -1.61 -12.05 -0.17
C ALA A 178 -2.17 -12.85 1.02
N ALA A 179 -3.36 -12.51 1.51
CA ALA A 179 -3.92 -13.01 2.77
C ALA A 179 -3.89 -14.55 2.91
N THR A 180 -4.06 -15.29 1.81
CA THR A 180 -4.17 -16.76 1.80
C THR A 180 -3.00 -17.48 1.13
N GLN A 181 -2.00 -16.76 0.61
CA GLN A 181 -0.91 -17.37 -0.19
C GLN A 181 0.48 -17.05 0.36
N CYS A 182 0.74 -15.79 0.74
CA CYS A 182 2.08 -15.33 1.17
C CYS A 182 2.05 -14.02 1.96
N ALA A 183 1.18 -13.94 2.97
CA ALA A 183 1.06 -12.75 3.81
C ALA A 183 2.40 -12.34 4.45
N GLY A 184 3.26 -13.30 4.83
CA GLY A 184 4.59 -13.03 5.37
C GLY A 184 5.59 -12.40 4.39
N GLN A 185 5.29 -12.34 3.10
CA GLN A 185 6.12 -11.66 2.10
C GLN A 185 5.48 -10.32 1.69
N CYS A 186 4.19 -10.34 1.41
CA CYS A 186 3.49 -9.22 0.77
C CYS A 186 2.60 -8.40 1.72
N ALA A 187 2.47 -8.79 2.98
CA ALA A 187 1.72 -8.04 3.99
C ALA A 187 2.57 -7.70 5.23
N TRP A 188 3.90 -7.84 5.14
CA TRP A 188 4.79 -7.32 6.18
C TRP A 188 4.67 -5.79 6.25
N PRO A 189 4.62 -5.16 7.45
CA PRO A 189 4.82 -5.73 8.79
C PRO A 189 3.54 -6.22 9.50
N PHE A 190 2.40 -6.31 8.82
CA PHE A 190 1.11 -6.74 9.40
C PHE A 190 0.95 -8.26 9.48
N TYR A 191 1.92 -9.00 8.94
CA TYR A 191 2.03 -10.45 9.09
C TYR A 191 3.48 -10.82 9.42
N ARG A 192 3.66 -11.98 10.07
CA ARG A 192 4.98 -12.45 10.48
C ARG A 192 5.84 -12.74 9.24
N PRO A 193 7.04 -12.14 9.12
CA PRO A 193 7.87 -12.35 7.94
C PRO A 193 8.33 -13.81 7.84
N MET A 194 8.43 -14.35 6.63
CA MET A 194 8.96 -15.71 6.44
C MET A 194 10.46 -15.80 6.75
N TYR A 195 11.21 -14.71 6.58
CA TYR A 195 12.66 -14.63 6.81
C TYR A 195 12.99 -13.37 7.63
N GLY A 196 14.10 -13.41 8.37
CA GLY A 196 14.54 -12.31 9.23
C GLY A 196 13.94 -12.36 10.65
N PRO A 197 14.10 -11.27 11.43
CA PRO A 197 13.67 -11.23 12.84
C PRO A 197 12.18 -11.54 12.99
N GLN A 198 11.87 -12.55 13.80
CA GLN A 198 10.51 -13.05 14.03
C GLN A 198 9.76 -12.22 15.09
N THR A 199 9.87 -10.89 15.00
CA THR A 199 9.14 -9.98 15.90
C THR A 199 7.64 -10.15 15.70
N PRO A 200 6.82 -9.96 16.75
CA PRO A 200 5.37 -9.94 16.61
C PRO A 200 4.92 -8.97 15.49
N PRO A 201 3.96 -9.36 14.63
CA PRO A 201 3.46 -8.48 13.58
C PRO A 201 2.81 -7.23 14.17
N LEU A 202 2.86 -6.14 13.41
CA LEU A 202 2.05 -4.96 13.73
C LEU A 202 0.58 -5.24 13.43
N VAL A 203 -0.30 -4.50 14.09
CA VAL A 203 -1.74 -4.58 13.81
C VAL A 203 -2.01 -3.88 12.48
N ALA A 204 -2.72 -4.58 11.59
CA ALA A 204 -3.21 -4.05 10.33
C ALA A 204 -4.14 -2.85 10.61
N PRO A 205 -3.85 -1.63 10.12
CA PRO A 205 -4.61 -0.42 10.43
C PRO A 205 -6.11 -0.52 10.15
N ASN A 206 -6.49 -1.28 9.12
CA ASN A 206 -7.89 -1.48 8.75
C ASN A 206 -8.43 -2.85 9.21
N GLY A 207 -7.64 -3.61 9.98
CA GLY A 207 -8.00 -4.95 10.45
C GLY A 207 -7.99 -6.04 9.36
N ASP A 208 -7.64 -5.70 8.12
CA ASP A 208 -7.54 -6.64 6.99
C ASP A 208 -6.08 -6.68 6.50
N VAL A 209 -5.34 -7.70 6.96
CA VAL A 209 -3.92 -7.90 6.61
C VAL A 209 -3.70 -7.98 5.10
N GLY A 210 -4.64 -8.59 4.37
CA GLY A 210 -4.54 -8.74 2.92
C GLY A 210 -4.63 -7.41 2.20
N VAL A 211 -5.65 -6.61 2.53
CA VAL A 211 -5.87 -5.30 1.94
C VAL A 211 -4.83 -4.28 2.39
N ASP A 212 -4.41 -4.31 3.64
CA ASP A 212 -3.36 -3.43 4.14
C ASP A 212 -2.00 -3.77 3.50
N GLY A 213 -1.74 -5.05 3.24
CA GLY A 213 -0.64 -5.49 2.37
C GLY A 213 -0.77 -4.95 0.95
N MET A 214 -1.97 -4.97 0.35
CA MET A 214 -2.18 -4.38 -0.98
C MET A 214 -1.94 -2.87 -0.99
N ILE A 215 -2.34 -2.14 0.06
CA ILE A 215 -2.05 -0.70 0.21
C ILE A 215 -0.54 -0.48 0.24
N ILE A 216 0.19 -1.23 1.07
CA ILE A 216 1.66 -1.15 1.13
C ILE A 216 2.25 -1.42 -0.25
N ASN A 217 1.83 -2.45 -0.97
CA ASN A 217 2.39 -2.79 -2.28
C ASN A 217 1.96 -1.85 -3.40
N SER A 218 0.87 -1.11 -3.22
CA SER A 218 0.45 -0.02 -4.11
C SER A 218 1.28 1.24 -3.88
N ALA A 219 1.75 1.45 -2.64
CA ALA A 219 2.59 2.57 -2.26
C ALA A 219 4.08 2.29 -2.48
N THR A 220 4.64 1.23 -1.94
CA THR A 220 6.09 1.08 -1.65
C THR A 220 6.96 0.48 -2.74
N GLY A 221 6.51 0.38 -3.98
CA GLY A 221 7.47 0.13 -5.06
C GLY A 221 8.18 -1.23 -4.94
N GLY A 222 7.41 -2.30 -4.71
CA GLY A 222 7.73 -3.64 -5.24
C GLY A 222 7.55 -3.68 -6.77
N GLY A 223 7.87 -2.58 -7.46
CA GLY A 223 7.50 -2.30 -8.84
C GLY A 223 6.12 -1.65 -9.01
N VAL A 224 5.50 -1.04 -8.00
CA VAL A 224 4.28 -0.24 -8.17
C VAL A 224 4.29 0.81 -7.06
N GLY A 225 4.48 2.07 -7.39
CA GLY A 225 4.37 3.15 -6.41
C GLY A 225 3.46 4.23 -6.95
N LEU A 226 2.23 4.27 -6.43
CA LEU A 226 1.33 5.41 -6.56
C LEU A 226 1.67 6.43 -5.47
N TYR A 227 2.82 7.10 -5.59
CA TYR A 227 3.07 8.29 -4.78
C TYR A 227 2.66 9.53 -5.55
N ARG A 228 2.17 10.54 -4.81
CA ARG A 228 2.13 11.92 -5.31
C ARG A 228 3.48 12.26 -5.93
N GLY A 229 3.53 12.39 -7.25
CA GLY A 229 4.75 12.61 -8.00
C GLY A 229 5.60 11.36 -8.26
N PHE A 230 5.87 10.49 -7.28
CA PHE A 230 6.96 9.51 -7.40
C PHE A 230 6.50 8.14 -7.93
N TRP A 231 6.80 7.88 -9.20
CA TRP A 231 6.75 6.53 -9.76
C TRP A 231 8.16 5.97 -9.76
N TYR A 232 8.42 4.97 -8.91
CA TYR A 232 9.67 4.25 -8.98
C TYR A 232 9.58 3.16 -10.05
N GLY A 233 10.11 3.47 -11.22
CA GLY A 233 10.08 2.62 -12.40
C GLY A 233 9.81 3.48 -13.63
N ARG A 234 10.70 3.42 -14.62
CA ARG A 234 10.52 4.10 -15.90
C ARG A 234 9.25 3.56 -16.57
N VAL A 235 8.11 4.21 -16.35
CA VAL A 235 6.95 4.05 -17.23
C VAL A 235 7.31 4.79 -18.50
N SER A 236 7.98 4.10 -19.41
CA SER A 236 8.18 4.59 -20.76
C SER A 236 6.82 5.05 -21.30
N GLY A 237 6.71 6.28 -21.80
CA GLY A 237 5.55 6.73 -22.59
C GLY A 237 4.44 7.54 -21.92
N LEU A 238 4.66 8.09 -20.73
CA LEU A 238 3.91 9.29 -20.33
C LEU A 238 4.67 10.51 -20.86
N PRO A 239 4.00 11.50 -21.48
CA PRO A 239 4.66 12.74 -21.85
C PRO A 239 5.18 13.41 -20.57
N GLY A 240 6.47 13.76 -20.57
CA GLY A 240 7.13 14.50 -19.50
C GLY A 240 6.79 15.98 -19.50
#